data_AF-A0A2E8YVV7-F1
#
_entry.id   AF-A0A2E8YVV7-F1
#
_cell.length_a   1.000
_cell.length_b   1.000
_cell.length_c   1.000
_cell.angle_alpha   90.00
_cell.angle_beta   90.00
_cell.angle_gamma   90.00
#
_symmetry.space_group_name_H-M   'P 1'
#
loop_
_entity.id
_entity.type
_entity.pdbx_description
1 polymer ?
#
loop_
_entity_poly.entity_id
_entity_poly.type
_entity_poly.pdbx_seq_one_letter_code
_entity_poly.pdbx_strand_id
1 'polypeptide(L)'
;MPTTTTVRAVGPPGGPCVRDRIAHVRTRSRGTFRVVVIALDEQLCFPLYATSRAFTRAYAEVLAPFGLTYVQYLALLVLWEEGEVGVGRVGERLELDSGTLTPLLRRLQRDGWVTRTRDPEDERRVLVALTDEGAALEARVQDVPGRIRAASGLDDGEVDELKALLEQTLAALRDRTEEG
;
A
#
# COMPACT_ATOMS: atom_id res chain seq x y z
N MET A 1 -40.74 33.13 30.96
CA MET A 1 -40.19 31.77 30.89
C MET A 1 -40.50 31.19 29.53
N PRO A 2 -39.47 30.70 28.81
CA PRO A 2 -39.58 29.34 28.31
C PRO A 2 -38.33 28.50 28.63
N THR A 3 -38.59 27.22 28.78
CA THR A 3 -37.75 26.15 29.29
C THR A 3 -36.85 25.57 28.19
N THR A 4 -35.67 25.15 28.64
CA THR A 4 -34.65 24.29 28.02
C THR A 4 -35.16 23.20 27.06
N THR A 5 -34.40 22.92 25.99
CA THR A 5 -33.77 21.59 25.74
C THR A 5 -33.00 21.57 24.41
N THR A 6 -31.69 21.30 24.52
CA THR A 6 -30.77 20.93 23.45
C THR A 6 -30.94 19.46 23.09
N VAL A 7 -30.93 19.12 21.80
CA VAL A 7 -30.54 17.78 21.32
C VAL A 7 -29.56 17.92 20.16
N ARG A 8 -28.38 17.32 20.36
CA ARG A 8 -27.25 17.21 19.45
C ARG A 8 -27.42 15.92 18.65
N ALA A 9 -27.50 16.00 17.32
CA ALA A 9 -27.39 14.82 16.48
C ALA A 9 -25.92 14.58 16.12
N VAL A 10 -25.37 13.47 16.60
CA VAL A 10 -24.16 12.83 16.08
C VAL A 10 -24.63 11.88 14.99
N GLY A 11 -24.30 12.18 13.73
CA GLY A 11 -24.51 11.29 12.59
C GLY A 11 -23.15 10.86 12.01
N PRO A 12 -22.99 9.61 11.54
CA PRO A 12 -21.80 9.17 10.81
C PRO A 12 -21.69 9.91 9.47
N PRO A 13 -20.47 10.11 8.92
CA PRO A 13 -20.29 10.75 7.62
C PRO A 13 -20.67 9.78 6.50
N GLY A 14 -21.98 9.60 6.30
CA GLY A 14 -22.52 9.07 5.07
C GLY A 14 -22.39 10.14 3.98
N GLY A 15 -21.45 9.94 3.06
CA GLY A 15 -21.43 10.68 1.80
C GLY A 15 -22.78 10.55 1.07
N PRO A 16 -23.15 11.52 0.22
CA PRO A 16 -24.45 11.51 -0.43
C PRO A 16 -24.62 10.24 -1.25
N CYS A 17 -25.64 9.44 -0.93
CA CYS A 17 -26.13 8.36 -1.76
C CYS A 17 -26.55 8.98 -3.10
N VAL A 18 -25.69 8.88 -4.12
CA VAL A 18 -25.95 9.37 -5.47
C VAL A 18 -26.91 8.41 -6.17
N ARG A 19 -28.17 8.33 -5.70
CA ARG A 19 -29.22 7.66 -6.46
C ARG A 19 -29.69 8.60 -7.58
N ASP A 20 -29.44 8.15 -8.80
CA ASP A 20 -30.02 8.58 -10.07
C ASP A 20 -29.66 9.99 -10.55
N ARG A 21 -28.43 10.16 -11.03
CA ARG A 21 -28.10 11.23 -11.98
C ARG A 21 -28.23 10.73 -13.42
N ILE A 22 -29.47 10.56 -13.89
CA ILE A 22 -29.75 10.43 -15.32
C ILE A 22 -29.68 11.83 -15.95
N ALA A 23 -28.56 12.15 -16.61
CA ALA A 23 -28.47 13.35 -17.44
C ALA A 23 -29.36 13.19 -18.68
N HIS A 24 -30.56 13.76 -18.65
CA HIS A 24 -31.41 13.88 -19.83
C HIS A 24 -30.90 15.02 -20.72
N VAL A 25 -30.07 14.69 -21.71
CA VAL A 25 -29.78 15.62 -22.81
C VAL A 25 -30.97 15.58 -23.77
N ARG A 26 -31.78 16.64 -23.82
CA ARG A 26 -32.81 16.82 -24.85
C ARG A 26 -32.12 17.22 -26.16
N THR A 27 -31.93 16.28 -27.08
CA THR A 27 -31.58 16.58 -28.48
C THR A 27 -32.83 16.53 -29.36
N ARG A 28 -32.80 17.27 -30.47
CA ARG A 28 -33.93 17.49 -31.39
C ARG A 28 -34.14 16.37 -32.42
N SER A 29 -33.43 15.24 -32.32
CA SER A 29 -33.53 14.09 -33.22
C SER A 29 -33.87 12.80 -32.45
N ARG A 30 -34.73 11.96 -33.03
CA ARG A 30 -35.31 10.76 -32.42
C ARG A 30 -34.27 9.65 -32.19
N GLY A 31 -33.52 9.75 -31.09
CA GLY A 31 -32.68 8.67 -30.59
C GLY A 31 -32.27 8.95 -29.15
N THR A 32 -32.79 8.16 -28.21
CA THR A 32 -32.37 8.21 -26.80
C THR A 32 -30.99 7.54 -26.69
N PHE A 33 -29.92 8.32 -26.79
CA PHE A 33 -28.59 7.82 -26.43
C PHE A 33 -28.49 7.80 -24.90
N ARG A 34 -28.51 6.59 -24.34
CA ARG A 34 -28.22 6.39 -22.91
C ARG A 34 -26.71 6.51 -22.73
N VAL A 35 -26.24 7.69 -22.30
CA VAL A 35 -24.87 7.84 -21.81
C VAL A 35 -24.80 7.12 -20.46
N VAL A 36 -24.16 5.96 -20.44
CA VAL A 36 -23.84 5.27 -19.19
C VAL A 36 -22.66 6.02 -18.58
N VAL A 37 -22.93 6.80 -17.53
CA VAL A 37 -21.88 7.44 -16.75
C VAL A 37 -21.26 6.37 -15.85
N ILE A 38 -19.96 6.13 -16.00
CA ILE A 38 -19.20 5.30 -15.07
C ILE A 38 -18.92 6.17 -13.84
N ALA A 39 -19.70 5.97 -12.77
CA ALA A 39 -19.56 6.74 -11.54
C ALA A 39 -18.38 6.24 -10.72
N LEU A 40 -17.50 7.17 -10.28
CA LEU A 40 -16.27 6.86 -9.55
C LEU A 40 -16.53 6.05 -8.28
N ASP A 41 -17.54 6.44 -7.52
CA ASP A 41 -17.89 5.81 -6.23
C ASP A 41 -18.42 4.38 -6.37
N GLU A 42 -18.80 3.98 -7.60
CA GLU A 42 -19.24 2.62 -7.93
C GLU A 42 -18.06 1.74 -8.42
N GLN A 43 -16.87 2.31 -8.64
CA GLN A 43 -15.72 1.57 -9.14
C GLN A 43 -14.83 1.09 -8.00
N LEU A 44 -14.58 -0.23 -7.92
CA LEU A 44 -13.64 -0.84 -6.95
C LEU A 44 -12.21 -0.26 -7.03
N CYS A 45 -11.77 0.15 -8.23
CA CYS A 45 -10.42 0.67 -8.43
C CYS A 45 -10.15 1.95 -7.62
N PHE A 46 -11.18 2.76 -7.36
CA PHE A 46 -11.04 4.01 -6.65
C PHE A 46 -10.75 3.83 -5.15
N PRO A 47 -11.57 3.11 -4.35
CA PRO A 47 -11.24 2.85 -2.96
C PRO A 47 -9.92 2.09 -2.83
N LEU A 48 -9.61 1.13 -3.70
CA LEU A 48 -8.30 0.45 -3.68
C LEU A 48 -7.12 1.43 -3.83
N TYR A 49 -7.19 2.33 -4.83
CA TYR A 49 -6.20 3.37 -5.06
C TYR A 49 -6.12 4.37 -3.90
N ALA A 50 -7.26 4.85 -3.40
CA ALA A 50 -7.31 5.80 -2.30
C ALA A 50 -6.75 5.20 -1.01
N THR A 51 -7.10 3.95 -0.71
CA THR A 51 -6.62 3.19 0.46
C THR A 51 -5.13 2.93 0.37
N SER A 52 -4.60 2.50 -0.79
CA SER A 52 -3.15 2.31 -1.00
C SER A 52 -2.35 3.59 -0.70
N ARG A 53 -2.84 4.76 -1.17
CA ARG A 53 -2.22 6.05 -0.85
C ARG A 53 -2.34 6.41 0.63
N ALA A 54 -3.48 6.11 1.27
CA ALA A 54 -3.67 6.36 2.70
C ALA A 54 -2.71 5.52 3.55
N PHE A 55 -2.56 4.23 3.25
CA PHE A 55 -1.57 3.36 3.89
C PHE A 55 -0.15 3.89 3.70
N THR A 56 0.23 4.29 2.46
CA THR A 56 1.55 4.85 2.19
C THR A 56 1.86 6.06 3.07
N ARG A 57 0.87 6.94 3.31
CA ARG A 57 1.00 8.09 4.21
C ARG A 57 1.11 7.68 5.67
N ALA A 58 0.26 6.77 6.13
CA ALA A 58 0.30 6.26 7.50
C ALA A 58 1.66 5.61 7.82
N TYR A 59 2.20 4.79 6.90
CA TYR A 59 3.55 4.23 7.03
C TYR A 59 4.61 5.33 7.05
N ALA A 60 4.54 6.32 6.17
CA ALA A 60 5.51 7.41 6.13
C ALA A 60 5.56 8.20 7.46
N GLU A 61 4.42 8.48 8.07
CA GLU A 61 4.35 9.16 9.38
C GLU A 61 4.93 8.29 10.50
N VAL A 62 4.61 6.99 10.50
CA VAL A 62 5.09 6.04 11.49
C VAL A 62 6.61 5.82 11.39
N LEU A 63 7.14 5.80 10.16
CA LEU A 63 8.53 5.50 9.83
C LEU A 63 9.45 6.73 9.84
N ALA A 64 8.90 7.95 9.78
CA ALA A 64 9.66 9.19 9.77
C ALA A 64 10.72 9.31 10.89
N PRO A 65 10.47 8.89 12.15
CA PRO A 65 11.49 8.93 13.21
C PRO A 65 12.71 8.05 12.95
N PHE A 66 12.59 7.05 12.08
CA PHE A 66 13.68 6.14 11.71
C PHE A 66 14.37 6.56 10.40
N GLY A 67 13.92 7.64 9.76
CA GLY A 67 14.43 8.09 8.47
C GLY A 67 14.11 7.15 7.30
N LEU A 68 13.12 6.27 7.46
CA LEU A 68 12.72 5.28 6.46
C LEU A 68 11.52 5.75 5.63
N THR A 69 11.50 5.38 4.36
CA THR A 69 10.28 5.38 3.54
C THR A 69 9.58 4.03 3.64
N TYR A 70 8.30 3.98 3.22
CA TYR A 70 7.54 2.73 3.23
C TYR A 70 8.22 1.61 2.42
N VAL A 71 8.67 1.91 1.20
CA VAL A 71 9.31 0.89 0.34
C VAL A 71 10.68 0.46 0.89
N GLN A 72 11.41 1.36 1.55
CA GLN A 72 12.65 1.00 2.24
C GLN A 72 12.41 0.05 3.41
N TYR A 73 11.34 0.28 4.18
CA TYR A 73 10.91 -0.63 5.24
C TYR A 73 10.52 -2.00 4.67
N LEU A 74 9.79 -2.07 3.56
CA LEU A 74 9.47 -3.34 2.90
C LEU A 74 10.73 -4.10 2.46
N ALA A 75 11.74 -3.41 1.93
CA ALA A 75 13.01 -4.04 1.59
C ALA A 75 13.75 -4.59 2.82
N LEU A 76 13.69 -3.89 3.96
CA LEU A 76 14.26 -4.39 5.21
C LEU A 76 13.49 -5.59 5.76
N LEU A 77 12.16 -5.63 5.66
CA LEU A 77 11.37 -6.82 6.03
C LEU A 77 11.83 -8.07 5.27
N VAL A 78 12.08 -7.97 3.96
CA VAL A 78 12.62 -9.08 3.17
C VAL A 78 13.98 -9.52 3.69
N LEU A 79 14.86 -8.58 4.04
CA LEU A 79 16.20 -8.88 4.53
C LEU A 79 16.21 -9.43 5.97
N TRP A 80 15.29 -9.00 6.84
CA TRP A 80 15.12 -9.60 8.17
C TRP A 80 14.57 -11.03 8.10
N GLU A 81 13.69 -11.31 7.13
CA GLU A 81 13.12 -12.64 6.90
C GLU A 81 14.11 -13.61 6.22
N GLU A 82 14.76 -13.18 5.14
CA GLU A 82 15.55 -14.05 4.26
C GLU A 82 17.07 -13.92 4.44
N GLY A 83 17.54 -12.90 5.17
CA GLY A 83 18.96 -12.61 5.36
C GLY A 83 19.61 -11.98 4.12
N GLU A 84 20.82 -12.45 3.77
CA GLU A 84 21.51 -11.99 2.56
C GLU A 84 20.84 -12.56 1.31
N VAL A 85 20.39 -11.67 0.43
CA VAL A 85 19.76 -12.05 -0.83
C VAL A 85 20.20 -11.17 -1.99
N GLY A 86 20.06 -11.68 -3.21
CA GLY A 86 20.32 -10.89 -4.42
C GLY A 86 19.29 -9.78 -4.63
N VAL A 87 19.69 -8.68 -5.28
CA VAL A 87 18.77 -7.58 -5.66
C VAL A 87 17.55 -8.09 -6.43
N GLY A 88 17.73 -9.09 -7.30
CA GLY A 88 16.64 -9.70 -8.05
C GLY A 88 15.58 -10.36 -7.15
N ARG A 89 16.02 -10.99 -6.05
CA ARG A 89 15.11 -11.62 -5.07
C ARG A 89 14.30 -10.58 -4.30
N VAL A 90 14.93 -9.48 -3.91
CA VAL A 90 14.20 -8.33 -3.32
C VAL A 90 13.15 -7.81 -4.28
N GLY A 91 13.47 -7.71 -5.57
CA GLY A 91 12.53 -7.27 -6.59
C GLY A 91 11.38 -8.23 -6.84
N GLU A 92 11.64 -9.52 -6.84
CA GLU A 92 10.61 -10.56 -6.92
C GLU A 92 9.64 -10.47 -5.74
N ARG A 93 10.16 -10.37 -4.50
CA ARG A 93 9.34 -10.30 -3.27
C ARG A 93 8.49 -9.03 -3.19
N LEU A 94 9.00 -7.91 -3.70
CA LEU A 94 8.32 -6.61 -3.62
C LEU A 94 7.60 -6.20 -4.91
N GLU A 95 7.68 -7.01 -5.97
CA GLU A 95 7.19 -6.69 -7.31
C GLU A 95 7.74 -5.36 -7.85
N LEU A 96 9.03 -5.16 -7.65
CA LEU A 96 9.75 -3.96 -8.09
C LEU A 96 10.79 -4.29 -9.14
N ASP A 97 10.90 -3.41 -10.12
CA ASP A 97 11.95 -3.47 -11.12
C ASP A 97 13.30 -2.98 -10.56
N SER A 98 14.38 -3.33 -11.26
CA SER A 98 15.75 -2.97 -10.87
C SER A 98 16.02 -1.46 -10.92
N GLY A 99 15.31 -0.70 -11.76
CA GLY A 99 15.38 0.76 -11.85
C GLY A 99 14.84 1.44 -10.59
N THR A 100 13.83 0.86 -9.95
CA THR A 100 13.31 1.31 -8.65
C THR A 100 14.19 0.85 -7.48
N LEU A 101 14.64 -0.41 -7.49
CA LEU A 101 15.41 -0.98 -6.37
C LEU A 101 16.82 -0.43 -6.25
N THR A 102 17.51 -0.20 -7.36
CA THR A 102 18.91 0.25 -7.35
C THR A 102 19.10 1.56 -6.56
N PRO A 103 18.36 2.65 -6.82
CA PRO A 103 18.49 3.87 -6.03
C PRO A 103 18.02 3.69 -4.58
N LEU A 104 17.00 2.87 -4.33
CA LEU A 104 16.49 2.58 -2.98
C LEU A 104 17.55 1.89 -2.12
N LEU A 105 18.13 0.80 -2.63
CA LEU A 105 19.13 0.01 -1.92
C LEU A 105 20.46 0.76 -1.75
N ARG A 106 20.84 1.60 -2.73
CA ARG A 106 21.96 2.55 -2.57
C ARG A 106 21.74 3.53 -1.42
N ARG A 107 20.50 4.00 -1.25
CA ARG A 107 20.15 4.90 -0.16
C ARG A 107 20.20 4.18 1.19
N LEU A 108 19.63 2.98 1.30
CA LEU A 108 19.75 2.15 2.50
C LEU A 108 21.22 1.87 2.87
N GLN A 109 22.07 1.60 1.87
CA GLN A 109 23.51 1.40 2.09
C GLN A 109 24.18 2.67 2.61
N ARG A 110 23.90 3.82 2.00
CA ARG A 110 24.42 5.11 2.44
C ARG A 110 23.96 5.47 3.85
N ASP A 111 22.73 5.13 4.19
CA ASP A 111 22.14 5.39 5.50
C ASP A 111 22.60 4.35 6.55
N GLY A 112 23.45 3.39 6.15
CA GLY A 112 24.15 2.46 7.05
C GLY A 112 23.38 1.19 7.41
N TRP A 113 22.25 0.92 6.76
CA TRP A 113 21.38 -0.22 7.12
C TRP A 113 21.70 -1.52 6.39
N VAL A 114 22.34 -1.42 5.22
CA VAL A 114 22.65 -2.60 4.40
C VAL A 114 24.04 -2.47 3.80
N THR A 115 24.64 -3.61 3.49
CA THR A 115 25.81 -3.71 2.61
C THR A 115 25.38 -4.16 1.23
N ARG A 116 26.18 -3.84 0.21
CA ARG A 116 25.98 -4.28 -1.17
C ARG A 116 27.31 -4.74 -1.74
N THR A 117 27.38 -6.00 -2.12
CA THR A 117 28.59 -6.64 -2.63
C THR A 117 28.29 -7.29 -3.97
N ARG A 118 29.30 -7.40 -4.84
CA ARG A 118 29.15 -8.27 -6.01
C ARG A 118 29.23 -9.71 -5.55
N ASP A 119 28.37 -10.54 -6.10
CA ASP A 119 28.38 -11.97 -5.84
C ASP A 119 29.70 -12.56 -6.37
N PRO A 120 30.49 -13.28 -5.56
CA PRO A 120 31.73 -13.91 -5.99
C PRO A 120 31.52 -15.06 -6.97
N GLU A 121 30.32 -15.65 -7.01
CA GLU A 121 29.99 -16.76 -7.92
C GLU A 121 29.45 -16.27 -9.28
N ASP A 122 28.83 -15.09 -9.32
CA ASP A 122 28.38 -14.42 -10.54
C ASP A 122 28.47 -12.90 -10.40
N GLU A 123 29.57 -12.29 -10.89
CA GLU A 123 29.82 -10.85 -10.74
C GLU A 123 28.74 -9.93 -11.33
N ARG A 124 27.82 -10.47 -12.14
CA ARG A 124 26.66 -9.73 -12.66
C ARG A 124 25.59 -9.52 -11.60
N ARG A 125 25.60 -10.30 -10.51
CA ARG A 125 24.68 -10.21 -9.39
C ARG A 125 25.24 -9.32 -8.30
N VAL A 126 24.33 -8.64 -7.62
CA VAL A 126 24.62 -7.84 -6.43
C VAL A 126 23.85 -8.49 -5.28
N LEU A 127 24.58 -8.85 -4.24
CA LEU A 127 24.03 -9.32 -2.97
C LEU A 127 23.80 -8.12 -2.05
N VAL A 128 22.78 -8.24 -1.23
CA VAL A 128 22.40 -7.25 -0.23
C VAL A 128 22.25 -7.97 1.10
N ALA A 129 22.93 -7.48 2.12
CA ALA A 129 22.84 -8.01 3.48
C ALA A 129 22.62 -6.87 4.47
N LEU A 130 22.05 -7.16 5.64
CA LEU A 130 21.94 -6.20 6.73
C LEU A 130 23.33 -5.90 7.31
N THR A 131 23.53 -4.67 7.75
CA THR A 131 24.59 -4.33 8.72
C THR A 131 24.14 -4.70 10.13
N ASP A 132 25.04 -4.61 11.11
CA ASP A 132 24.69 -4.75 12.53
C ASP A 132 23.63 -3.71 12.94
N GLU A 133 23.77 -2.47 12.46
CA GLU A 133 22.78 -1.41 12.69
C GLU A 133 21.43 -1.72 12.01
N GLY A 134 21.45 -2.28 10.80
CA GLY A 134 20.26 -2.71 10.07
C GLY A 134 19.52 -3.85 10.76
N ALA A 135 20.25 -4.83 11.29
CA ALA A 135 19.68 -5.90 12.10
C ALA A 135 19.09 -5.36 13.40
N ALA A 136 19.81 -4.49 14.12
CA ALA A 136 19.32 -3.88 15.36
C ALA A 136 18.11 -2.95 15.16
N LEU A 137 17.89 -2.45 13.94
CA LEU A 137 16.74 -1.60 13.63
C LEU A 137 15.40 -2.35 13.73
N GLU A 138 15.37 -3.67 13.53
CA GLU A 138 14.14 -4.48 13.59
C GLU A 138 13.41 -4.30 14.93
N ALA A 139 14.13 -4.44 16.04
CA ALA A 139 13.59 -4.27 17.38
C ALA A 139 13.05 -2.86 17.64
N ARG A 140 13.54 -1.84 16.92
CA ARG A 140 13.11 -0.45 17.04
C ARG A 140 11.84 -0.16 16.24
N VAL A 141 11.51 -0.98 15.25
CA VAL A 141 10.33 -0.83 14.38
C VAL A 141 9.30 -1.95 14.58
N GLN A 142 9.47 -2.83 15.58
CA GLN A 142 8.58 -3.96 15.84
C GLN A 142 7.12 -3.56 16.11
N ASP A 143 6.87 -2.33 16.57
CA ASP A 143 5.54 -1.81 16.87
C ASP A 143 4.82 -1.21 15.65
N VAL A 144 5.51 -1.08 14.51
CA VAL A 144 4.97 -0.50 13.28
C VAL A 144 3.66 -1.19 12.85
N PRO A 145 3.56 -2.52 12.75
CA PRO A 145 2.29 -3.18 12.39
C PRO A 145 1.14 -2.82 13.33
N GLY A 146 1.42 -2.75 14.64
CA GLY A 146 0.41 -2.37 15.64
C GLY A 146 -0.06 -0.92 15.50
N ARG A 147 0.86 0.01 15.20
CA ARG A 147 0.54 1.42 14.95
C ARG A 147 -0.29 1.61 13.68
N ILE A 148 0.03 0.84 12.63
CA ILE A 148 -0.72 0.88 11.37
C ILE A 148 -2.12 0.31 11.54
N ARG A 149 -2.27 -0.81 12.27
CA ARG A 149 -3.59 -1.36 12.62
C ARG A 149 -4.43 -0.36 13.41
N ALA A 150 -3.83 0.29 14.41
CA ALA A 150 -4.52 1.32 15.19
C ALA A 150 -4.96 2.51 14.31
N ALA A 151 -4.14 2.91 13.33
CA ALA A 151 -4.47 3.98 12.40
C ALA A 151 -5.54 3.58 11.37
N SER A 152 -5.61 2.31 10.97
CA SER A 152 -6.65 1.80 10.06
C SER A 152 -8.00 1.58 10.74
N GLY A 153 -8.02 1.47 12.07
CA GLY A 153 -9.23 1.19 12.84
C GLY A 153 -9.77 -0.23 12.65
N LEU A 154 -8.92 -1.13 12.15
CA LEU A 154 -9.27 -2.54 11.91
C LEU A 154 -8.91 -3.37 13.14
N ASP A 155 -9.75 -4.35 13.48
CA ASP A 155 -9.35 -5.41 14.41
C ASP A 155 -8.51 -6.50 13.72
N ASP A 156 -7.98 -7.45 14.49
CA ASP A 156 -7.10 -8.50 13.95
C ASP A 156 -7.84 -9.41 12.96
N GLY A 157 -9.14 -9.66 13.16
CA GLY A 157 -9.95 -10.46 12.24
C GLY A 157 -10.20 -9.73 10.92
N GLU A 158 -10.53 -8.44 10.97
CA GLU A 158 -10.70 -7.61 9.78
C GLU A 158 -9.39 -7.45 8.98
N VAL A 159 -8.25 -7.38 9.65
CA VAL A 159 -6.93 -7.37 9.00
C VAL A 159 -6.69 -8.69 8.25
N ASP A 160 -6.94 -9.83 8.89
CA ASP A 160 -6.76 -11.14 8.28
C ASP A 160 -7.71 -11.35 7.09
N GLU A 161 -8.98 -10.96 7.22
CA GLU A 161 -9.97 -11.01 6.14
C GLU A 161 -9.56 -10.14 4.95
N LEU A 162 -9.16 -8.88 5.21
CA LEU A 162 -8.72 -7.97 4.16
C LEU A 162 -7.46 -8.49 3.46
N LYS A 163 -6.48 -9.00 4.22
CA LYS A 163 -5.26 -9.59 3.67
C LYS A 163 -5.57 -10.77 2.76
N ALA A 164 -6.39 -11.71 3.23
CA ALA A 164 -6.77 -12.89 2.45
C ALA A 164 -7.49 -12.51 1.15
N LEU A 165 -8.40 -11.54 1.19
CA LEU A 165 -9.11 -11.09 -0.01
C LEU A 165 -8.18 -10.39 -1.00
N LEU A 166 -7.23 -9.60 -0.52
CA LEU A 166 -6.22 -8.96 -1.37
C LEU A 166 -5.30 -9.99 -2.03
N GLU A 167 -4.81 -10.97 -1.27
CA GLU A 167 -3.96 -12.06 -1.79
C GLU A 167 -4.71 -12.90 -2.84
N GLN A 168 -5.95 -13.28 -2.56
CA GLN A 168 -6.80 -14.00 -3.52
C GLN A 168 -7.03 -13.17 -4.79
N THR A 169 -7.34 -11.88 -4.64
CA THR A 169 -7.55 -10.99 -5.79
C THR A 169 -6.27 -10.87 -6.61
N LEU A 170 -5.13 -10.65 -5.95
CA LEU A 170 -3.83 -10.49 -6.58
C LEU A 170 -3.41 -11.74 -7.37
N ALA A 171 -3.56 -12.93 -6.79
CA ALA A 171 -3.34 -14.20 -7.47
C ALA A 171 -4.21 -14.33 -8.74
N ALA A 172 -5.53 -14.08 -8.60
CA ALA A 172 -6.46 -14.16 -9.73
C ALA A 172 -6.18 -13.14 -10.85
N LEU A 173 -5.50 -12.01 -10.55
CA LEU A 173 -5.06 -11.05 -11.55
C LEU A 173 -3.79 -11.52 -12.28
N ARG A 174 -2.85 -12.15 -11.56
CA ARG A 174 -1.56 -12.63 -12.09
C ARG A 174 -1.72 -13.80 -13.04
N ASP A 175 -2.51 -14.80 -12.66
CA ASP A 175 -2.72 -16.01 -13.48
C ASP A 175 -3.20 -15.66 -14.91
N ARG A 176 -3.99 -14.58 -15.05
CA ARG A 176 -4.46 -14.10 -16.36
C ARG A 176 -3.41 -13.39 -17.20
N THR A 177 -2.32 -12.94 -16.59
CA THR A 177 -1.25 -12.21 -17.27
C THR A 177 -0.20 -13.17 -17.85
N GLU A 178 -0.17 -14.43 -17.38
CA GLU A 178 0.73 -15.48 -17.87
C GLU A 178 0.12 -16.32 -19.01
N GLU A 179 -1.20 -16.22 -19.23
CA GLU A 179 -1.95 -16.94 -20.28
C GLU A 179 -2.10 -16.16 -21.61
N GLY A 180 -1.46 -15.00 -21.77
CA GLY A 180 -1.54 -14.15 -22.98
C GLY A 180 -0.19 -13.85 -23.60
#